data_AF-A0A350V417-F1
#
_entry.id   AF-A0A350V417-F1
#
_cell.length_a   1.000
_cell.length_b   1.000
_cell.length_c   1.000
_cell.angle_alpha   90.00
_cell.angle_beta   90.00
_cell.angle_gamma   90.00
#
_symmetry.space_group_name_H-M   'P 1'
#
loop_
_entity.id
_entity.type
_entity.pdbx_description
1 polymer ?
#
loop_
_entity_poly.entity_id
_entity_poly.type
_entity_poly.pdbx_seq_one_letter_code
_entity_poly.pdbx_strand_id
1 'polypeptide(L)'
;MKLILIILFFITQATGSHALFSQSICSENEIESVNDAKRTSENNLVHSTAVTKLTDEGIEVTAFYYENRILKISTSNSASVSEQIFFNSDYQMVYYERSGFAGSKEFFDIYYFRGNTLFCRENGLNGEKVKFSRKAGQKILETVEKYLLEVQ
;
A
#
# COMPACT_ATOMS: atom_id res chain seq x y z
N MET A 1 62.53 42.26 -14.36
CA MET A 1 62.35 41.54 -13.09
C MET A 1 61.19 42.17 -12.31
N LYS A 2 60.01 41.55 -12.36
CA LYS A 2 59.03 41.39 -11.28
C LYS A 2 57.71 40.90 -11.89
N LEU A 3 57.47 39.62 -11.61
CA LEU A 3 56.24 38.86 -11.76
C LEU A 3 55.08 39.60 -11.07
N ILE A 4 53.92 39.71 -11.72
CA ILE A 4 52.65 39.94 -11.02
C ILE A 4 51.68 38.83 -11.41
N LEU A 5 51.09 38.28 -10.36
CA LEU A 5 50.37 37.03 -10.22
C LEU A 5 48.93 37.12 -10.74
N ILE A 6 48.49 36.01 -11.31
CA ILE A 6 47.18 35.67 -11.86
C ILE A 6 46.11 35.63 -10.76
N ILE A 7 44.88 36.10 -11.04
CA ILE A 7 43.65 35.45 -10.56
C ILE A 7 42.62 35.45 -11.70
N LEU A 8 42.51 34.30 -12.37
CA LEU A 8 41.41 33.94 -13.26
C LEU A 8 40.19 33.58 -12.39
N PHE A 9 39.11 34.35 -12.50
CA PHE A 9 37.81 33.97 -11.96
C PHE A 9 37.21 32.84 -12.82
N PHE A 10 37.35 31.60 -12.35
CA PHE A 10 36.53 30.49 -12.83
C PHE A 10 35.12 30.64 -12.23
N ILE A 11 34.15 31.05 -13.04
CA ILE A 11 32.73 30.90 -12.70
C ILE A 11 32.37 29.45 -13.04
N THR A 12 32.67 28.52 -12.13
CA THR A 12 32.01 27.21 -12.11
C THR A 12 30.67 27.39 -11.41
N GLN A 13 29.60 27.66 -12.17
CA GLN A 13 28.26 27.40 -11.67
C GLN A 13 28.08 25.89 -11.63
N ALA A 14 28.47 25.30 -10.51
CA ALA A 14 28.11 23.94 -10.16
C ALA A 14 26.58 23.85 -10.25
N THR A 15 26.14 22.93 -11.10
CA THR A 15 24.79 22.42 -11.20
C THR A 15 24.31 21.98 -9.83
N GLY A 16 23.72 22.90 -9.08
CA GLY A 16 22.93 22.64 -7.88
C GLY A 16 21.57 22.12 -8.28
N SER A 17 21.53 20.98 -8.97
CA SER A 17 20.34 20.14 -9.05
C SER A 17 20.08 19.64 -7.62
N HIS A 18 19.38 20.44 -6.82
CA HIS A 18 18.73 19.95 -5.61
C HIS A 18 17.63 19.00 -6.07
N ALA A 19 18.04 17.77 -6.38
CA ALA A 19 17.11 16.67 -6.41
C ALA A 19 16.55 16.55 -4.99
N LEU A 20 15.32 17.02 -4.82
CA LEU A 20 14.43 16.72 -3.71
C LEU A 20 14.13 15.21 -3.77
N PHE A 21 15.13 14.37 -3.49
CA PHE A 21 14.91 12.97 -3.19
C PHE A 21 14.31 12.93 -1.79
N SER A 22 12.99 12.96 -1.71
CA SER A 22 12.28 12.30 -0.63
C SER A 22 12.77 10.85 -0.63
N GLN A 23 13.67 10.52 0.30
CA GLN A 23 14.18 9.16 0.44
C GLN A 23 13.05 8.29 0.99
N SER A 24 12.22 7.77 0.08
CA SER A 24 11.39 6.59 0.34
C SER A 24 12.33 5.46 0.76
N ILE A 25 12.30 5.06 2.04
CA ILE A 25 13.08 3.92 2.57
C ILE A 25 12.42 2.59 2.17
N CYS A 26 11.31 2.63 1.42
CA CYS A 26 10.65 1.47 0.86
C CYS A 26 11.31 1.04 -0.45
N SER A 27 11.41 -0.27 -0.67
CA SER A 27 11.96 -0.81 -1.91
C SER A 27 10.95 -0.68 -3.04
N GLU A 28 11.22 0.17 -4.03
CA GLU A 28 10.31 0.39 -5.17
C GLU A 28 10.09 -0.91 -5.98
N ASN A 29 11.10 -1.77 -6.10
CA ASN A 29 10.93 -3.08 -6.76
C ASN A 29 9.96 -3.99 -6.01
N GLU A 30 9.93 -3.93 -4.68
CA GLU A 30 8.96 -4.70 -3.87
C GLU A 30 7.55 -4.13 -4.00
N ILE A 31 7.43 -2.80 -4.00
CA ILE A 31 6.15 -2.12 -4.23
C ILE A 31 5.59 -2.50 -5.60
N GLU A 32 6.41 -2.45 -6.65
CA GLU A 32 5.95 -2.79 -8.00
C GLU A 32 5.50 -4.25 -8.09
N SER A 33 6.24 -5.18 -7.48
CA SER A 33 5.83 -6.59 -7.41
C SER A 33 4.48 -6.78 -6.70
N VAL A 34 4.19 -6.01 -5.65
CA VAL A 34 2.88 -6.03 -4.97
C VAL A 34 1.79 -5.44 -5.87
N ASN A 35 2.08 -4.33 -6.55
CA ASN A 35 1.14 -3.67 -7.46
C ASN A 35 0.79 -4.55 -8.67
N ASP A 36 1.77 -5.29 -9.19
CA ASP A 36 1.54 -6.28 -10.24
C ASP A 36 0.60 -7.40 -9.75
N ALA A 37 0.83 -7.93 -8.55
CA ALA A 37 -0.04 -8.93 -7.96
C ALA A 37 -1.47 -8.39 -7.75
N LYS A 38 -1.62 -7.15 -7.25
CA LYS A 38 -2.91 -6.46 -7.16
C LYS A 38 -3.58 -6.36 -8.52
N ARG A 39 -2.85 -5.91 -9.55
CA ARG A 39 -3.37 -5.74 -10.92
C ARG A 39 -3.84 -7.07 -11.50
N THR A 40 -3.10 -8.16 -11.28
CA THR A 40 -3.53 -9.51 -11.66
C THR A 40 -4.82 -9.91 -10.96
N SER A 41 -4.92 -9.69 -9.64
CA SER A 41 -6.14 -9.99 -8.88
C SER A 41 -7.33 -9.16 -9.37
N GLU A 42 -7.14 -7.87 -9.68
CA GLU A 42 -8.16 -6.99 -10.26
C GLU A 42 -8.64 -7.48 -11.62
N ASN A 43 -7.72 -7.88 -12.50
CA ASN A 43 -8.08 -8.44 -13.81
C ASN A 43 -8.90 -9.73 -13.67
N ASN A 44 -8.61 -10.56 -12.66
CA ASN A 44 -9.34 -11.80 -12.42
C ASN A 44 -10.72 -11.58 -11.75
N LEU A 45 -11.00 -10.40 -11.18
CA LEU A 45 -12.29 -10.11 -10.55
C LEU A 45 -13.47 -10.25 -11.53
N VAL A 46 -13.26 -9.99 -12.82
CA VAL A 46 -14.31 -10.10 -13.85
C VAL A 46 -14.81 -11.54 -14.04
N HIS A 47 -14.02 -12.53 -13.58
CA HIS A 47 -14.34 -13.95 -13.63
C HIS A 47 -14.60 -14.55 -12.25
N SER A 48 -14.65 -13.71 -11.22
CA SER A 48 -14.77 -14.16 -9.83
C SER A 48 -16.21 -14.44 -9.43
N THR A 49 -16.36 -15.29 -8.41
CA THR A 49 -17.57 -15.42 -7.62
C THR A 49 -17.42 -14.63 -6.33
N ALA A 50 -18.52 -14.18 -5.73
CA ALA A 50 -18.49 -13.38 -4.51
C ALA A 50 -19.34 -14.00 -3.41
N VAL A 51 -18.86 -13.90 -2.17
CA VAL A 51 -19.60 -14.23 -0.94
C VAL A 51 -19.62 -12.98 -0.08
N THR A 52 -20.82 -12.56 0.33
CA THR A 52 -21.01 -11.40 1.20
C THR A 52 -21.61 -11.82 2.54
N LYS A 53 -21.06 -11.27 3.63
CA LYS A 53 -21.45 -11.53 5.01
C LYS A 53 -21.51 -10.23 5.79
N LEU A 54 -22.44 -10.14 6.73
CA LEU A 54 -22.53 -9.02 7.68
C LEU A 54 -22.02 -9.52 9.03
N THR A 55 -20.99 -8.88 9.56
CA THR A 55 -20.45 -9.22 10.89
C THR A 55 -21.37 -8.71 12.00
N ASP A 56 -21.20 -9.23 13.22
CA ASP A 56 -21.90 -8.73 14.41
C ASP A 56 -21.60 -7.24 14.72
N GLU A 57 -20.50 -6.71 14.18
CA GLU A 57 -20.11 -5.30 14.29
C GLU A 57 -20.74 -4.41 13.20
N GLY A 58 -21.60 -4.98 12.33
CA GLY A 58 -22.25 -4.25 11.25
C GLY A 58 -21.31 -3.92 10.09
N ILE A 59 -20.26 -4.71 9.89
CA ILE A 59 -19.34 -4.58 8.75
C ILE A 59 -19.79 -5.55 7.67
N GLU A 60 -20.07 -5.05 6.48
CA GLU A 60 -20.30 -5.89 5.31
C GLU A 60 -18.95 -6.31 4.74
N VAL A 61 -18.68 -7.62 4.71
CA VAL A 61 -17.46 -8.24 4.20
C VAL A 61 -17.81 -9.03 2.94
N THR A 62 -17.23 -8.64 1.81
CA THR A 62 -17.38 -9.34 0.53
C THR A 62 -16.04 -9.95 0.10
N ALA A 63 -15.98 -11.26 -0.01
CA ALA A 63 -14.83 -11.99 -0.52
C ALA A 63 -15.05 -12.44 -1.96
N PHE A 64 -14.04 -12.24 -2.80
CA PHE A 64 -14.04 -12.60 -4.21
C PHE A 64 -13.11 -13.79 -4.44
N TYR A 65 -13.64 -14.82 -5.12
CA TYR A 65 -12.94 -16.06 -5.39
C TYR A 65 -12.84 -16.35 -6.89
N TYR A 66 -11.66 -16.76 -7.35
CA TYR A 66 -11.43 -17.23 -8.71
C TYR A 66 -10.65 -18.55 -8.67
N GLU A 67 -11.14 -19.58 -9.36
CA GLU A 67 -10.56 -20.93 -9.34
C GLU A 67 -10.33 -21.48 -7.92
N ASN A 68 -11.31 -21.30 -7.03
CA ASN A 68 -11.24 -21.68 -5.61
C ASN A 68 -10.10 -20.98 -4.82
N ARG A 69 -9.67 -19.80 -5.29
CA ARG A 69 -8.67 -18.96 -4.62
C ARG A 69 -9.25 -17.61 -4.27
N ILE A 70 -9.01 -17.15 -3.04
CA ILE A 70 -9.39 -15.79 -2.66
C ILE A 70 -8.50 -14.81 -3.42
N LEU A 71 -9.12 -13.86 -4.11
CA LEU A 71 -8.44 -12.77 -4.80
C LEU A 71 -8.41 -11.51 -3.95
N LYS A 72 -9.56 -11.23 -3.33
CA LYS A 72 -9.84 -9.94 -2.72
C LYS A 72 -10.87 -10.06 -1.61
N ILE A 73 -10.71 -9.25 -0.56
CA ILE A 73 -11.79 -8.89 0.37
C ILE A 73 -12.05 -7.40 0.22
N SER A 74 -13.34 -7.03 0.16
CA SER A 74 -13.81 -5.64 0.26
C SER A 74 -14.69 -5.53 1.48
N THR A 75 -14.47 -4.49 2.30
CA THR A 75 -15.34 -4.20 3.44
C THR A 75 -15.99 -2.84 3.31
N SER A 76 -17.17 -2.70 3.91
CA SER A 76 -17.80 -1.41 4.14
C SER A 76 -18.56 -1.41 5.46
N ASN A 77 -18.63 -0.26 6.12
CA ASN A 77 -19.41 -0.08 7.34
C ASN A 77 -20.21 1.22 7.31
N SER A 78 -21.11 1.37 8.29
CA SER A 78 -21.96 2.55 8.45
C SER A 78 -21.19 3.85 8.73
N ALA A 79 -19.92 3.76 9.14
CA ALA A 79 -19.03 4.90 9.33
C ALA A 79 -18.31 5.32 8.03
N SER A 80 -18.71 4.77 6.88
CA SER A 80 -18.10 5.01 5.57
C SER A 80 -16.61 4.66 5.50
N VAL A 81 -16.14 3.81 6.42
CA VAL A 81 -14.81 3.22 6.32
C VAL A 81 -14.91 2.01 5.40
N SER A 82 -14.05 1.98 4.39
CA SER A 82 -13.92 0.86 3.47
C SER A 82 -12.49 0.33 3.47
N GLU A 83 -12.35 -0.98 3.29
CA GLU A 83 -11.05 -1.62 3.19
C GLU A 83 -11.01 -2.54 1.99
N GLN A 84 -9.86 -2.60 1.33
CA GLN A 84 -9.61 -3.43 0.16
C GLN A 84 -8.35 -4.26 0.41
N ILE A 85 -8.49 -5.58 0.39
CA ILE A 85 -7.43 -6.53 0.74
C ILE A 85 -7.20 -7.42 -0.46
N PHE A 86 -5.98 -7.51 -0.96
CA PHE A 86 -5.64 -8.35 -2.10
C PHE A 86 -4.65 -9.43 -1.72
N PHE A 87 -4.86 -10.61 -2.30
CA PHE A 87 -4.07 -11.80 -2.08
C PHE A 87 -3.35 -12.19 -3.38
N ASN A 88 -2.15 -12.76 -3.24
CA ASN A 88 -1.44 -13.37 -4.36
C ASN A 88 -1.90 -14.82 -4.59
N SER A 89 -1.28 -15.48 -5.58
CA SER A 89 -1.58 -16.88 -5.94
C SER A 89 -1.34 -17.89 -4.82
N ASP A 90 -0.52 -17.53 -3.83
CA ASP A 90 -0.15 -18.37 -2.68
C ASP A 90 -1.01 -18.07 -1.45
N TYR A 91 -2.15 -17.37 -1.64
CA TYR A 91 -3.09 -16.98 -0.58
C TYR A 91 -2.49 -16.03 0.45
N GLN A 92 -1.38 -15.37 0.13
CA GLN A 92 -0.76 -14.40 1.02
C GLN A 92 -1.29 -13.01 0.70
N MET A 93 -1.68 -12.28 1.75
CA MET A 93 -1.99 -10.86 1.61
C MET A 93 -0.76 -10.12 1.10
N VAL A 94 -0.95 -9.30 0.06
CA VAL A 94 0.12 -8.49 -0.54
C VAL A 94 -0.19 -7.01 -0.45
N TYR A 95 -1.45 -6.63 -0.48
CA TYR A 95 -1.89 -5.23 -0.50
C TYR A 95 -3.12 -5.07 0.39
N TYR A 96 -3.08 -4.07 1.26
CA TYR A 96 -4.20 -3.68 2.10
C TYR A 96 -4.36 -2.17 1.99
N GLU A 97 -5.57 -1.73 1.70
CA GLU A 97 -5.94 -0.33 1.58
C GLU A 97 -7.11 -0.04 2.49
N ARG A 98 -7.05 1.08 3.20
CA ARG A 98 -8.08 1.48 4.15
C ARG A 98 -8.42 2.95 3.98
N SER A 99 -9.70 3.24 3.85
CA SER A 99 -10.18 4.61 3.80
C SER A 99 -10.10 5.29 5.17
N GLY A 100 -9.92 6.61 5.13
CA GLY A 100 -9.97 7.51 6.26
C GLY A 100 -10.48 8.87 5.82
N PHE A 101 -10.80 9.72 6.79
CA PHE A 101 -11.32 11.06 6.53
C PHE A 101 -10.46 12.12 7.22
N ALA A 102 -10.06 13.14 6.45
CA ALA A 102 -9.46 14.36 6.98
C ALA A 102 -10.46 15.50 6.77
N GLY A 103 -11.28 15.77 7.79
CA GLY A 103 -12.46 16.60 7.63
C GLY A 103 -13.47 15.91 6.69
N SER A 104 -13.85 16.58 5.61
CA SER A 104 -14.76 16.03 4.59
C SER A 104 -14.07 15.32 3.43
N LYS A 105 -12.73 15.26 3.42
CA LYS A 105 -11.95 14.64 2.34
C LYS A 105 -11.61 13.20 2.70
N GLU A 106 -12.06 12.26 1.87
CA GLU A 106 -11.64 10.87 1.95
C GLU A 106 -10.20 10.71 1.44
N PHE A 107 -9.44 9.83 2.09
CA PHE A 107 -8.10 9.41 1.70
C PHE A 107 -7.93 7.91 1.93
N PHE A 108 -6.94 7.30 1.31
CA PHE A 108 -6.69 5.86 1.40
C PHE A 108 -5.25 5.61 1.85
N ASP A 109 -5.07 5.07 3.04
CA ASP A 109 -3.78 4.54 3.45
C ASP A 109 -3.54 3.19 2.80
N ILE A 110 -2.35 3.01 2.22
CA ILE A 110 -1.96 1.78 1.52
C ILE A 110 -0.85 1.09 2.32
N TYR A 111 -0.93 -0.22 2.43
CA TYR A 111 -0.03 -1.07 3.20
C TYR A 111 0.45 -2.22 2.32
N TYR A 112 1.77 -2.30 2.13
CA TYR A 112 2.42 -3.28 1.27
C TYR A 112 3.02 -4.41 2.09
N PHE A 113 2.66 -5.64 1.74
CA PHE A 113 3.04 -6.85 2.45
C PHE A 113 3.88 -7.78 1.59
N ARG A 114 4.83 -8.44 2.24
CA ARG A 114 5.58 -9.59 1.71
C ARG A 114 5.28 -10.78 2.60
N GLY A 115 4.38 -11.65 2.15
CA GLY A 115 3.79 -12.66 3.03
C GLY A 115 3.12 -11.99 4.23
N ASN A 116 3.43 -12.45 5.44
CA ASN A 116 2.85 -11.89 6.67
C ASN A 116 3.66 -10.69 7.24
N THR A 117 4.50 -10.04 6.43
CA THR A 117 5.32 -8.91 6.89
C THR A 117 4.93 -7.62 6.17
N LEU A 118 4.39 -6.66 6.92
CA LEU A 118 4.25 -5.27 6.48
C LEU A 118 5.64 -4.65 6.33
N PHE A 119 6.01 -4.25 5.10
CA PHE A 119 7.31 -3.64 4.84
C PHE A 119 7.22 -2.16 4.51
N CYS A 120 6.10 -1.70 3.94
CA CYS A 120 5.88 -0.31 3.60
C CYS A 120 4.44 0.12 3.84
N ARG A 121 4.23 1.38 4.21
CA ARG A 121 2.94 2.06 4.19
C ARG A 121 3.09 3.34 3.36
N GLU A 122 2.09 3.64 2.54
CA GLU A 122 1.91 4.94 1.90
C GLU A 122 0.73 5.66 2.56
N ASN A 123 0.97 6.90 2.98
CA ASN A 123 -0.05 7.75 3.60
C ASN A 123 -0.92 8.39 2.52
N GLY A 124 -2.24 8.15 2.58
CA GLY A 124 -3.18 8.61 1.57
C GLY A 124 -3.36 10.12 1.46
N LEU A 125 -2.93 10.89 2.47
CA LEU A 125 -3.07 12.35 2.49
C LEU A 125 -1.94 13.06 1.76
N ASN A 126 -0.72 12.55 1.89
CA ASN A 126 0.50 13.23 1.42
C ASN A 126 1.39 12.36 0.52
N GLY A 127 1.04 11.09 0.29
CA GLY A 127 1.83 10.15 -0.51
C GLY A 127 3.14 9.72 0.17
N GLU A 128 3.32 10.03 1.45
CA GLU A 128 4.55 9.71 2.17
C GLU A 128 4.65 8.20 2.39
N LYS A 129 5.76 7.62 1.91
CA LYS A 129 6.09 6.20 2.09
C LYS A 129 7.00 6.00 3.29
N VAL A 130 6.56 5.19 4.25
CA VAL A 130 7.29 4.89 5.48
C VAL A 130 7.56 3.38 5.58
N LYS A 131 8.82 3.03 5.85
CA LYS A 131 9.21 1.65 6.11
C LYS A 131 8.75 1.22 7.50
N PHE A 132 8.12 0.05 7.59
CA PHE A 132 7.58 -0.47 8.84
C PHE A 132 8.42 -1.62 9.41
N SER A 133 8.33 -1.78 10.74
CA SER A 133 8.87 -2.95 11.45
C SER A 133 7.79 -4.01 11.67
N ARG A 134 8.20 -5.28 11.81
CA ARG A 134 7.31 -6.47 11.90
C ARG A 134 6.12 -6.33 12.86
N LYS A 135 6.22 -5.56 13.95
CA LYS A 135 5.16 -5.44 14.97
C LYS A 135 3.99 -4.55 14.57
N ALA A 136 4.16 -3.63 13.62
CA ALA A 136 3.11 -2.68 13.29
C ALA A 136 1.99 -3.26 12.42
N GLY A 137 2.28 -4.31 11.64
CA GLY A 137 1.30 -4.98 10.80
C GLY A 137 0.38 -5.95 11.55
N GLN A 138 0.67 -6.25 12.82
CA GLN A 138 -0.03 -7.31 13.55
C GLN A 138 -1.53 -7.07 13.65
N LYS A 139 -1.96 -5.85 13.98
CA LYS A 139 -3.39 -5.52 14.06
C LYS A 139 -4.11 -5.67 12.71
N ILE A 140 -3.43 -5.31 11.61
CA ILE A 140 -3.98 -5.49 10.25
C ILE A 140 -4.17 -6.98 9.98
N LEU A 141 -3.16 -7.80 10.30
CA LEU A 141 -3.25 -9.26 10.13
C LEU A 141 -4.38 -9.88 10.95
N GLU A 142 -4.54 -9.47 12.21
CA GLU A 142 -5.66 -9.92 13.07
C GLU A 142 -7.02 -9.52 12.48
N THR A 143 -7.15 -8.31 11.95
CA THR A 143 -8.37 -7.86 11.25
C THR A 143 -8.64 -8.68 9.98
N VAL A 144 -7.62 -8.94 9.17
CA VAL A 144 -7.77 -9.75 7.94
C VAL A 144 -8.14 -11.19 8.27
N GLU A 145 -7.54 -11.79 9.30
CA GLU A 145 -7.87 -13.13 9.78
C GLU A 145 -9.34 -13.21 10.21
N LYS A 146 -9.84 -12.21 10.94
CA LYS A 146 -11.26 -12.12 11.27
C LYS A 146 -12.13 -12.13 10.02
N TYR A 147 -11.84 -11.28 9.04
CA TYR A 147 -12.62 -11.26 7.80
C TYR A 147 -12.58 -12.57 7.02
N LEU A 148 -11.42 -13.24 7.00
CA LEU A 148 -11.29 -14.56 6.39
C LEU A 148 -12.15 -15.62 7.08
N LEU A 149 -12.32 -15.56 8.41
CA LEU A 149 -13.18 -16.49 9.15
C LEU A 149 -14.66 -16.24 8.87
N GLU A 150 -15.07 -14.99 8.65
CA GLU A 150 -16.48 -14.64 8.35
C GLU A 150 -16.95 -15.18 7.00
N VAL A 151 -16.05 -15.23 6.02
CA VAL A 151 -16.36 -15.55 4.61
C VAL A 151 -16.03 -16.99 4.18
N GLN A 152 -15.70 -17.85 5.15
CA GLN A 152 -15.52 -19.30 4.96
C GLN A 152 -16.84 -20.06 4.87
#